data_AF-A0A662N3W7-F1
#
_entry.id   AF-A0A662N3W7-F1
#
_cell.length_a   1.000
_cell.length_b   1.000
_cell.length_c   1.000
_cell.angle_alpha   90.00
_cell.angle_beta   90.00
_cell.angle_gamma   90.00
#
_symmetry.space_group_name_H-M   'P 1'
#
loop_
_entity.id
_entity.type
_entity.pdbx_description
1 polymer ?
#
loop_
_entity_poly.entity_id
_entity_poly.type
_entity_poly.pdbx_seq_one_letter_code
_entity_poly.pdbx_strand_id
1 'polypeptide(L)'
;MTEPVMKELEFLVELLTKYPTDSLRKIAKSENINYYRLKRLYDKYYGRYITVNAFYNLRLIGLRSFVAFLSVPSDKLIEITNKMAANPFISYINPAFGFKNGLSVIIYIPADQTDRIDDLLSRYSQDYEYYEVRAYPYTGDDNFGRWTLSHDYAVLMDILKINARTPITEIARRLRKTRPTVKFMIKRLKKEGILVNFAPVIDMNIHDRGVIGLTKTLNEDVLERFREYEITVGVLLSYGYLL
;
A
#
# COMPACT_ATOMS: atom_id res chain seq x y z
N MET A 1 20.33 -15.17 -11.50
CA MET A 1 18.86 -15.12 -11.60
C MET A 1 18.53 -14.53 -12.94
N THR A 2 17.78 -15.22 -13.79
CA THR A 2 17.28 -14.65 -15.05
C THR A 2 16.28 -13.56 -14.72
N GLU A 3 16.53 -12.34 -15.19
CA GLU A 3 15.58 -11.22 -15.06
C GLU A 3 14.19 -11.65 -15.58
N PRO A 4 13.09 -11.18 -14.95
CA PRO A 4 11.76 -11.35 -15.50
C PRO A 4 11.76 -10.88 -16.95
N VAL A 5 11.23 -11.70 -17.86
CA VAL A 5 10.91 -11.18 -19.20
C VAL A 5 9.79 -10.17 -18.97
N MET A 6 10.09 -8.88 -19.00
CA MET A 6 9.18 -7.77 -18.62
C MET A 6 7.77 -7.95 -19.22
N LYS A 7 7.69 -8.41 -20.47
CA LYS A 7 6.44 -8.76 -21.18
C LYS A 7 5.59 -9.85 -20.51
N GLU A 8 6.21 -10.87 -19.93
CA GLU A 8 5.50 -11.93 -19.21
C GLU A 8 4.86 -11.40 -17.93
N LEU A 9 5.55 -10.49 -17.24
CA LEU A 9 5.06 -9.85 -16.03
C LEU A 9 3.95 -8.85 -16.35
N GLU A 10 4.14 -7.99 -17.36
CA GLU A 10 3.12 -7.06 -17.88
C GLU A 10 1.83 -7.79 -18.26
N PHE A 11 1.94 -8.91 -18.99
CA PHE A 11 0.79 -9.72 -19.34
C PHE A 11 0.07 -10.28 -18.11
N LEU A 12 0.81 -10.72 -17.08
CA LEU A 12 0.19 -11.18 -15.85
C LEU A 12 -0.46 -10.04 -15.06
N VAL A 13 0.15 -8.85 -15.05
CA VAL A 13 -0.42 -7.63 -14.45
C VAL A 13 -1.75 -7.30 -15.12
N GLU A 14 -1.80 -7.26 -16.45
CA GLU A 14 -3.02 -6.97 -17.21
C GLU A 14 -4.16 -7.93 -16.83
N LEU A 15 -3.86 -9.24 -16.81
CA LEU A 15 -4.83 -10.26 -16.43
C LEU A 15 -5.32 -10.09 -14.99
N LEU A 16 -4.42 -9.82 -14.05
CA LEU A 16 -4.76 -9.67 -12.63
C LEU A 16 -5.43 -8.33 -12.33
N THR A 17 -5.23 -7.29 -13.14
CA THR A 17 -6.00 -6.05 -13.07
C THR A 17 -7.45 -6.31 -13.49
N LYS A 18 -7.68 -7.06 -14.57
CA LYS A 18 -9.03 -7.40 -15.05
C LYS A 18 -9.74 -8.41 -14.14
N TYR A 19 -8.99 -9.34 -13.55
CA TYR A 19 -9.53 -10.47 -12.78
C TYR A 19 -8.83 -10.67 -11.43
N PRO A 20 -8.83 -9.66 -10.55
CA PRO A 20 -7.95 -9.64 -9.38
C PRO A 20 -8.17 -10.79 -8.42
N THR A 21 -9.41 -11.26 -8.27
CA THR A 21 -9.78 -12.32 -7.33
C THR A 21 -10.31 -13.60 -7.98
N ASP A 22 -10.41 -13.66 -9.31
CA ASP A 22 -10.93 -14.83 -10.00
C ASP A 22 -9.89 -15.96 -10.06
N SER A 23 -10.39 -17.21 -10.07
CA SER A 23 -9.53 -18.38 -10.21
C SER A 23 -8.85 -18.41 -11.59
N LEU A 24 -7.64 -18.94 -11.67
CA LEU A 24 -6.90 -19.06 -12.94
C LEU A 24 -7.67 -19.85 -14.01
N ARG A 25 -8.49 -20.82 -13.60
CA ARG A 25 -9.38 -21.55 -14.53
C ARG A 25 -10.43 -20.64 -15.16
N LYS A 26 -11.04 -19.77 -14.35
CA LYS A 26 -12.05 -18.81 -14.83
C LYS A 26 -11.41 -17.77 -15.75
N ILE A 27 -10.23 -17.26 -15.39
CA ILE A 27 -9.45 -16.33 -16.22
C ILE A 27 -9.10 -16.99 -17.57
N ALA A 28 -8.49 -18.17 -17.54
CA ALA A 28 -8.13 -18.92 -18.73
C ALA A 28 -9.32 -19.14 -19.68
N LYS A 29 -10.50 -19.49 -19.13
CA LYS A 29 -11.72 -19.64 -19.92
C LYS A 29 -12.20 -18.30 -20.50
N SER A 30 -12.20 -17.23 -19.71
CA SER A 30 -12.75 -15.93 -20.11
C SER A 30 -11.89 -15.24 -21.17
N GLU A 31 -10.56 -15.44 -21.10
CA GLU A 31 -9.59 -14.86 -22.03
C GLU A 31 -9.21 -15.82 -23.17
N ASN A 32 -9.81 -17.01 -23.24
CA ASN A 32 -9.47 -18.05 -24.22
C ASN A 32 -7.96 -18.41 -24.23
N ILE A 33 -7.36 -18.53 -23.05
CA ILE A 33 -5.93 -18.86 -22.85
C ILE A 33 -5.81 -20.31 -22.37
N ASN A 34 -4.73 -20.99 -22.75
CA ASN A 34 -4.39 -22.28 -22.18
C ASN A 34 -4.12 -22.18 -20.66
N TYR A 35 -4.91 -22.90 -19.86
CA TYR A 35 -4.81 -22.88 -18.39
C TYR A 35 -3.41 -23.27 -17.87
N TYR A 36 -2.77 -24.29 -18.44
CA TYR A 36 -1.45 -24.74 -17.97
C TYR A 36 -0.34 -23.74 -18.30
N ARG A 37 -0.47 -23.01 -19.41
CA ARG A 37 0.41 -21.88 -19.72
C ARG A 37 0.24 -20.75 -18.70
N LEU A 38 -0.99 -20.34 -18.43
CA LEU A 38 -1.28 -19.31 -17.43
C LEU A 38 -0.82 -19.73 -16.02
N LYS A 39 -1.05 -20.99 -15.64
CA LYS A 39 -0.61 -21.51 -14.34
C LYS A 39 0.90 -21.45 -14.19
N ARG A 40 1.67 -21.88 -15.20
CA ARG A 40 3.14 -21.79 -15.17
C ARG A 40 3.64 -20.36 -15.01
N LEU A 41 3.00 -19.42 -15.70
CA LEU A 41 3.31 -18.00 -15.57
C LEU A 41 3.01 -17.49 -14.15
N TYR A 42 1.82 -17.80 -13.65
CA TYR A 42 1.40 -17.42 -12.30
C TYR A 42 2.34 -17.99 -11.23
N ASP A 43 2.65 -19.29 -11.28
CA ASP A 43 3.54 -19.93 -10.30
C ASP A 43 4.98 -19.37 -10.35
N LYS A 44 5.41 -18.90 -11.54
CA LYS A 44 6.75 -18.31 -11.73
C LYS A 44 6.86 -16.91 -11.09
N TYR A 45 5.80 -16.11 -11.14
CA TYR A 45 5.85 -14.69 -10.77
C TYR A 45 5.06 -14.32 -9.51
N TYR A 46 3.89 -14.92 -9.30
CA TYR A 46 2.98 -14.55 -8.22
C TYR A 46 3.56 -14.89 -6.85
N GLY A 47 3.48 -13.94 -5.92
CA GLY A 47 4.04 -14.03 -4.58
C GLY A 47 5.54 -13.74 -4.49
N ARG A 48 6.25 -13.66 -5.63
CA ARG A 48 7.68 -13.31 -5.68
C ARG A 48 7.94 -11.93 -6.27
N TYR A 49 7.24 -11.60 -7.36
CA TYR A 49 7.40 -10.34 -8.09
C TYR A 49 6.09 -9.58 -8.23
N ILE A 50 4.95 -10.24 -7.99
CA ILE A 50 3.63 -9.65 -8.11
C ILE A 50 2.69 -10.27 -7.07
N THR A 51 1.93 -9.44 -6.39
CA THR A 51 0.79 -9.87 -5.55
C THR A 51 -0.44 -9.08 -5.96
N VAL A 52 -1.65 -9.56 -5.67
CA VAL A 52 -2.85 -8.71 -5.75
C VAL A 52 -3.16 -8.23 -4.35
N ASN A 53 -3.24 -6.92 -4.17
CA ASN A 53 -3.49 -6.28 -2.88
C ASN A 53 -4.87 -5.64 -2.86
N ALA A 54 -5.45 -5.54 -1.68
CA ALA A 54 -6.66 -4.77 -1.44
C ALA A 54 -6.32 -3.33 -1.04
N PHE A 55 -7.02 -2.37 -1.64
CA PHE A 55 -6.86 -0.95 -1.30
C PHE A 55 -8.09 -0.46 -0.55
N TYR A 56 -7.84 0.28 0.53
CA TYR A 56 -8.88 0.75 1.42
C TYR A 56 -8.97 2.27 1.44
N ASN A 57 -10.19 2.77 1.62
CA ASN A 57 -10.42 4.18 1.88
C ASN A 57 -10.12 4.47 3.37
N LEU A 58 -8.88 4.88 3.63
CA LEU A 58 -8.38 5.15 4.98
C LEU A 58 -9.18 6.25 5.70
N ARG A 59 -9.68 7.23 4.96
CA ARG A 59 -10.51 8.31 5.52
C ARG A 59 -11.80 7.78 6.12
N LEU A 60 -12.49 6.84 5.45
CA LEU A 60 -13.75 6.28 5.96
C LEU A 60 -13.56 5.47 7.25
N ILE A 61 -12.38 4.90 7.47
CA ILE A 61 -12.04 4.19 8.70
C ILE A 61 -11.36 5.10 9.75
N GLY A 62 -11.28 6.40 9.49
CA GLY A 62 -10.80 7.40 10.43
C GLY A 62 -9.28 7.51 10.53
N LEU A 63 -8.53 7.10 9.50
CA LEU A 63 -7.07 7.22 9.45
C LEU A 63 -6.64 8.38 8.55
N ARG A 64 -5.73 9.21 9.05
CA ARG A 64 -5.00 10.25 8.34
C ARG A 64 -3.62 9.73 7.93
N SER A 65 -3.16 10.14 6.75
CA SER A 65 -1.85 9.73 6.22
C SER A 65 -0.81 10.82 6.41
N PHE A 66 0.37 10.44 6.85
CA PHE A 66 1.52 11.33 6.96
C PHE A 66 2.75 10.69 6.34
N VAL A 67 3.59 11.53 5.75
CA VAL A 67 4.97 11.18 5.40
C VAL A 67 5.88 11.80 6.46
N ALA A 68 6.81 11.02 6.98
CA ALA A 68 7.78 11.45 7.97
C ALA A 68 9.20 11.14 7.51
N PHE A 69 10.11 12.07 7.77
CA PHE A 69 11.53 11.97 7.49
C PHE A 69 12.30 12.04 8.81
N LEU A 70 13.10 11.02 9.10
CA LEU A 70 13.83 10.88 10.37
C LEU A 70 15.32 10.80 10.09
N SER A 71 16.12 11.59 10.82
CA SER A 71 17.56 11.41 10.85
C SER A 71 17.90 10.21 11.73
N VAL A 72 18.55 9.20 11.18
CA VAL A 72 18.94 7.97 11.89
C VAL A 72 20.38 7.61 11.50
N PRO A 73 21.29 7.49 12.48
CA PRO A 73 22.66 7.03 12.22
C PRO A 73 22.69 5.71 11.46
N SER A 74 23.62 5.57 10.52
CA SER A 74 23.70 4.40 9.62
C SER A 74 23.89 3.08 10.35
N ASP A 75 24.60 3.10 11.48
CA ASP A 75 24.82 1.95 12.38
C ASP A 75 23.55 1.51 13.14
N LYS A 76 22.54 2.38 13.23
CA LYS A 76 21.26 2.12 13.93
C LYS A 76 20.08 1.86 13.00
N LEU A 77 20.24 2.00 11.68
CA LEU A 77 19.14 1.89 10.71
C LEU A 77 18.35 0.59 10.84
N ILE A 78 19.04 -0.56 10.91
CA ILE A 78 18.39 -1.87 11.00
C ILE A 78 17.64 -2.04 12.31
N GLU A 79 18.22 -1.61 13.43
CA GLU A 79 17.60 -1.68 14.75
C GLU A 79 16.30 -0.86 14.79
N ILE A 80 16.37 0.40 14.36
CA ILE A 80 15.22 1.31 14.36
C ILE A 80 14.15 0.84 13.37
N THR A 81 14.54 0.39 12.18
CA THR A 81 13.59 -0.15 11.18
C THR A 81 12.82 -1.33 11.75
N ASN A 82 13.49 -2.28 12.43
CA ASN A 82 12.82 -3.42 13.06
C ASN A 82 11.84 -2.99 14.17
N LYS A 83 12.21 -1.98 14.98
CA LYS A 83 11.32 -1.41 16.01
C LYS A 83 10.12 -0.69 15.40
N MET A 84 10.31 0.03 14.30
CA MET A 84 9.24 0.72 13.58
C MET A 84 8.29 -0.27 12.90
N ALA A 85 8.81 -1.33 12.29
CA ALA A 85 8.02 -2.36 11.61
C ALA A 85 7.08 -3.14 12.56
N ALA A 86 7.37 -3.15 13.87
CA ALA A 86 6.49 -3.73 14.89
C ALA A 86 5.27 -2.85 15.21
N ASN A 87 5.23 -1.59 14.75
CA ASN A 87 4.12 -0.69 15.01
C ASN A 87 3.07 -0.75 13.88
N PRO A 88 1.80 -1.07 14.19
CA PRO A 88 0.76 -1.23 13.17
C PRO A 88 0.37 0.06 12.44
N PHE A 89 0.72 1.23 12.98
CA PHE A 89 0.47 2.53 12.36
C PHE A 89 1.60 2.97 11.41
N ILE A 90 2.73 2.26 11.39
CA ILE A 90 3.81 2.48 10.44
C ILE A 90 3.61 1.52 9.27
N SER A 91 3.31 2.06 8.10
CA SER A 91 2.89 1.27 6.94
C SER A 91 4.02 0.97 5.95
N TYR A 92 5.02 1.84 5.91
CA TYR A 92 6.13 1.76 4.97
C TYR A 92 7.36 2.46 5.58
N ILE A 93 8.54 1.87 5.39
CA ILE A 93 9.80 2.37 5.92
C ILE A 93 10.86 2.15 4.83
N ASN A 94 11.53 3.22 4.42
CA ASN A 94 12.65 3.15 3.49
C ASN A 94 13.84 3.93 4.04
N PRO A 95 15.08 3.43 3.85
CA PRO A 95 16.26 4.26 3.97
C PRO A 95 16.18 5.45 3.01
N ALA A 96 16.47 6.64 3.52
CA ALA A 96 16.46 7.88 2.74
C ALA A 96 17.73 8.69 3.02
N PHE A 97 18.28 9.28 1.96
CA PHE A 97 19.45 10.15 2.01
C PHE A 97 19.07 11.49 1.36
N GLY A 98 19.44 12.60 1.99
CA GLY A 98 19.09 13.95 1.53
C GLY A 98 18.51 14.80 2.65
N PHE A 99 17.21 15.12 2.56
CA PHE A 99 16.52 16.08 3.44
C PHE A 99 16.70 15.79 4.94
N LYS A 100 16.45 14.54 5.34
CA LYS A 100 16.91 13.94 6.60
C LYS A 100 17.65 12.67 6.23
N ASN A 101 18.81 12.43 6.84
CA ASN A 101 19.63 11.25 6.55
C ASN A 101 19.26 10.12 7.51
N GLY A 102 18.49 9.16 7.02
CA GLY A 102 18.01 8.06 7.84
C GLY A 102 16.86 7.33 7.17
N LEU A 103 15.63 7.68 7.52
CA LEU A 103 14.42 6.98 7.11
C LEU A 103 13.36 7.93 6.53
N SER A 104 12.69 7.51 5.46
CA SER A 104 11.39 8.02 5.01
C SER A 104 10.31 7.00 5.36
N VAL A 105 9.21 7.47 5.95
CA VAL A 105 8.21 6.61 6.58
C VAL A 105 6.82 7.10 6.24
N ILE A 106 5.92 6.17 5.89
CA ILE A 106 4.49 6.47 5.75
C ILE A 106 3.77 5.96 6.99
N ILE A 107 3.11 6.86 7.71
CA ILE A 107 2.34 6.54 8.92
C ILE A 107 0.85 6.85 8.72
N TYR A 108 0.00 5.99 9.27
CA TYR A 108 -1.44 6.18 9.31
C TYR A 108 -1.89 6.38 10.75
N ILE A 109 -2.47 7.53 11.06
CA ILE A 109 -2.79 7.94 12.43
C ILE A 109 -4.30 8.13 12.56
N PRO A 110 -4.95 7.62 13.63
CA PRO A 110 -6.35 7.93 13.89
C PRO A 110 -6.59 9.45 13.90
N ALA A 111 -7.66 9.89 13.25
CA ALA A 111 -7.93 11.32 13.04
C ALA A 111 -8.08 12.10 14.35
N ASP A 112 -8.42 11.43 15.45
CA ASP A 112 -8.55 11.97 16.80
C ASP A 112 -7.27 11.82 17.66
N GLN A 113 -6.15 11.36 17.08
CA GLN A 113 -4.88 11.13 17.78
C GLN A 113 -3.68 11.77 17.07
N THR A 114 -3.90 12.74 16.18
CA THR A 114 -2.83 13.41 15.43
C THR A 114 -1.88 14.21 16.32
N ASP A 115 -2.33 14.61 17.50
CA ASP A 115 -1.53 15.26 18.55
C ASP A 115 -0.44 14.34 19.14
N ARG A 116 -0.53 13.03 18.90
CA ARG A 116 0.42 12.03 19.42
C ARG A 116 1.54 11.65 18.46
N ILE A 117 1.64 12.33 17.32
CA ILE A 117 2.65 12.01 16.29
C ILE A 117 4.06 12.31 16.82
N ASP A 118 4.25 13.42 17.51
CA ASP A 118 5.56 13.77 18.09
C ASP A 118 6.00 12.74 19.15
N ASP A 119 5.08 12.31 20.01
CA ASP A 119 5.28 11.23 20.99
C ASP A 119 5.63 9.88 20.34
N LEU A 120 5.14 9.64 19.13
CA LEU A 120 5.44 8.43 18.36
C LEU A 120 6.84 8.52 17.73
N LEU A 121 7.12 9.59 16.99
CA LEU A 121 8.34 9.74 16.21
C LEU A 121 9.58 9.96 17.09
N SER A 122 9.43 10.68 18.22
CA SER A 122 10.51 10.92 19.20
C SER A 122 11.12 9.64 19.79
N ARG A 123 10.40 8.51 19.74
CA ARG A 123 10.89 7.19 20.17
C ARG A 123 11.92 6.59 19.21
N TYR A 124 11.96 7.07 17.97
CA TYR A 124 12.80 6.54 16.89
C TYR A 124 13.91 7.51 16.48
N SER A 125 13.66 8.82 16.55
CA SER A 125 14.67 9.85 16.32
C SER A 125 14.35 11.12 17.11
N GLN A 126 15.38 11.88 17.48
CA GLN A 126 15.23 13.22 18.06
C GLN A 126 15.20 14.32 16.98
N ASP A 127 15.50 13.97 15.73
CA ASP A 127 15.50 14.89 14.60
C ASP A 127 14.62 14.31 13.49
N TYR A 128 13.42 14.86 13.37
CA TYR A 128 12.42 14.40 12.42
C TYR A 128 11.56 15.56 11.92
N GLU A 129 10.88 15.31 10.81
CA GLU A 129 9.91 16.22 10.22
C GLU A 129 8.82 15.40 9.54
N TYR A 130 7.57 15.87 9.57
CA TYR A 130 6.46 15.14 8.96
C TYR A 130 5.42 16.08 8.38
N TYR A 131 4.67 15.57 7.41
CA TYR A 131 3.65 16.30 6.70
C TYR A 131 2.41 15.43 6.52
N GLU A 132 1.25 16.03 6.77
CA GLU A 132 -0.01 15.40 6.41
C GLU A 132 -0.18 15.38 4.89
N VAL A 133 -0.51 14.20 4.35
CA VAL A 133 -0.63 13.98 2.91
C VAL A 133 -2.08 13.69 2.53
N ARG A 134 -2.52 14.27 1.42
CA ARG A 134 -3.79 13.98 0.75
C ARG A 134 -3.53 13.43 -0.66
N ALA A 135 -4.48 12.65 -1.16
CA ALA A 135 -4.45 12.20 -2.54
C ALA A 135 -4.50 13.42 -3.49
N TYR A 136 -3.78 13.33 -4.59
CA TYR A 136 -3.88 14.28 -5.70
C TYR A 136 -4.88 13.77 -6.75
N PRO A 137 -5.77 14.62 -7.29
CA PRO A 137 -6.02 16.00 -6.86
C PRO A 137 -6.74 16.03 -5.50
N TYR A 138 -6.44 17.04 -4.67
CA TYR A 138 -7.10 17.19 -3.39
C TYR A 138 -8.54 17.69 -3.58
N THR A 139 -9.51 16.93 -3.06
CA THR A 139 -10.95 17.22 -3.24
C THR A 139 -11.53 18.15 -2.17
N GLY A 140 -10.77 18.50 -1.12
CA GLY A 140 -11.29 19.25 0.02
C GLY A 140 -12.07 18.42 1.05
N ASP A 141 -12.23 17.11 0.84
CA ASP A 141 -13.02 16.25 1.72
C ASP A 141 -12.21 15.76 2.94
N ASP A 142 -12.25 16.56 4.01
CA ASP A 142 -11.68 16.24 5.31
C ASP A 142 -12.71 15.61 6.28
N ASN A 143 -13.80 15.03 5.78
CA ASN A 143 -14.75 14.30 6.63
C ASN A 143 -14.21 12.90 6.93
N PHE A 144 -13.37 12.81 7.97
CA PHE A 144 -12.87 11.53 8.46
C PHE A 144 -13.95 10.76 9.22
N GLY A 145 -14.08 9.47 8.88
CA GLY A 145 -14.91 8.54 9.64
C GLY A 145 -14.25 8.14 10.95
N ARG A 146 -14.73 7.03 11.53
CA ARG A 146 -14.14 6.43 12.73
C ARG A 146 -14.04 4.92 12.54
N TRP A 147 -13.10 4.30 13.24
CA TRP A 147 -13.03 2.84 13.27
C TRP A 147 -14.20 2.26 14.06
N THR A 148 -15.19 1.71 13.35
CA THR A 148 -16.38 1.07 13.94
C THR A 148 -16.43 -0.44 13.70
N LEU A 149 -15.41 -1.00 13.07
CA LEU A 149 -15.34 -2.41 12.72
C LEU A 149 -14.72 -3.23 13.87
N SER A 150 -15.01 -4.53 13.92
CA SER A 150 -14.39 -5.40 14.93
C SER A 150 -12.92 -5.70 14.61
N HIS A 151 -12.18 -6.22 15.59
CA HIS A 151 -10.81 -6.70 15.39
C HIS A 151 -10.70 -7.73 14.24
N ASP A 152 -11.71 -8.60 14.07
CA ASP A 152 -11.74 -9.56 12.96
C ASP A 152 -11.70 -8.88 11.58
N TYR A 153 -12.26 -7.67 11.45
CA TYR A 153 -12.14 -6.91 10.20
C TYR A 153 -10.74 -6.34 10.00
N ALA A 154 -10.05 -5.90 11.06
CA ALA A 154 -8.65 -5.48 10.95
C ALA A 154 -7.78 -6.63 10.43
N VAL A 155 -7.92 -7.83 11.03
CA VAL A 155 -7.18 -9.02 10.58
C VAL A 155 -7.55 -9.42 9.15
N LEU A 156 -8.84 -9.36 8.79
CA LEU A 156 -9.28 -9.59 7.41
C LEU A 156 -8.63 -8.60 6.44
N MET A 157 -8.62 -7.33 6.82
CA MET A 157 -8.10 -6.25 6.00
C MET A 157 -6.59 -6.42 5.77
N ASP A 158 -5.84 -6.79 6.80
CA ASP A 158 -4.41 -7.09 6.72
C ASP A 158 -4.11 -8.27 5.79
N ILE A 159 -4.87 -9.37 5.90
CA ILE A 159 -4.70 -10.54 5.02
C ILE A 159 -4.90 -10.13 3.54
N LEU A 160 -5.97 -9.36 3.27
CA LEU A 160 -6.31 -8.95 1.91
C LEU A 160 -5.38 -7.85 1.38
N LYS A 161 -4.85 -6.97 2.26
CA LYS A 161 -3.84 -5.96 1.93
C LYS A 161 -2.58 -6.62 1.40
N ILE A 162 -2.14 -7.70 2.03
CA ILE A 162 -0.93 -8.44 1.63
C ILE A 162 -1.19 -9.31 0.39
N ASN A 163 -2.32 -10.02 0.38
CA ASN A 163 -2.67 -10.91 -0.73
C ASN A 163 -4.19 -11.16 -0.78
N ALA A 164 -4.88 -10.40 -1.63
CA ALA A 164 -6.31 -10.51 -1.87
C ALA A 164 -6.73 -11.83 -2.55
N ARG A 165 -5.79 -12.58 -3.13
CA ARG A 165 -6.04 -13.92 -3.72
C ARG A 165 -5.90 -15.05 -2.70
N THR A 166 -5.62 -14.74 -1.43
CA THR A 166 -5.65 -15.72 -0.34
C THR A 166 -6.98 -16.51 -0.36
N PRO A 167 -6.96 -17.86 -0.37
CA PRO A 167 -8.18 -18.63 -0.42
C PRO A 167 -9.14 -18.32 0.74
N ILE A 168 -10.43 -18.15 0.44
CA ILE A 168 -11.45 -17.84 1.46
C ILE A 168 -11.49 -18.87 2.60
N THR A 169 -11.13 -20.12 2.31
CA THR A 169 -10.99 -21.21 3.30
C THR A 169 -9.87 -20.95 4.29
N GLU A 170 -8.75 -20.42 3.82
CA GLU A 170 -7.62 -20.05 4.66
C GLU A 170 -7.94 -18.83 5.51
N ILE A 171 -8.56 -17.80 4.93
CA ILE A 171 -9.02 -16.61 5.66
C ILE A 171 -9.99 -17.02 6.78
N ALA A 172 -10.97 -17.87 6.45
CA ALA A 172 -11.94 -18.42 7.41
C ALA A 172 -11.26 -19.15 8.57
N ARG A 173 -10.24 -19.99 8.28
CA ARG A 173 -9.44 -20.68 9.30
C ARG A 173 -8.69 -19.70 10.21
N ARG A 174 -8.02 -18.69 9.63
CA ARG A 174 -7.25 -17.68 10.38
C ARG A 174 -8.16 -16.85 11.31
N LEU A 175 -9.35 -16.48 10.83
CA LEU A 175 -10.34 -15.70 11.61
C LEU A 175 -11.21 -16.55 12.53
N ARG A 176 -11.09 -17.88 12.49
CA ARG A 176 -12.00 -18.82 13.17
C ARG A 176 -13.49 -18.54 12.84
N LYS A 177 -13.78 -18.27 11.56
CA LYS A 177 -15.13 -18.00 11.03
C LYS A 177 -15.50 -19.00 9.93
N THR A 178 -16.76 -18.97 9.52
CA THR A 178 -17.21 -19.74 8.35
C THR A 178 -16.91 -18.98 7.04
N ARG A 179 -16.79 -19.71 5.92
CA ARG A 179 -16.61 -19.09 4.59
C ARG A 179 -17.74 -18.10 4.24
N PRO A 180 -19.03 -18.40 4.51
CA PRO A 180 -20.12 -17.43 4.33
C PRO A 180 -19.91 -16.14 5.14
N THR A 181 -19.49 -16.24 6.40
CA THR A 181 -19.21 -15.07 7.24
C THR A 181 -18.11 -14.20 6.65
N VAL A 182 -16.98 -14.78 6.21
CA VAL A 182 -15.89 -14.01 5.59
C VAL A 182 -16.36 -13.34 4.29
N LYS A 183 -17.13 -14.05 3.45
CA LYS A 183 -17.73 -13.45 2.24
C LYS A 183 -18.64 -12.27 2.57
N PHE A 184 -19.44 -12.39 3.62
CA PHE A 184 -20.28 -11.30 4.11
C PHE A 184 -19.44 -10.10 4.55
N MET A 185 -18.37 -10.32 5.32
CA MET A 185 -17.45 -9.25 5.76
C MET A 185 -16.83 -8.51 4.57
N ILE A 186 -16.31 -9.23 3.58
CA ILE A 186 -15.75 -8.60 2.35
C ILE A 186 -16.84 -7.81 1.61
N LYS A 187 -18.05 -8.37 1.47
CA LYS A 187 -19.18 -7.67 0.83
C LYS A 187 -19.58 -6.41 1.59
N ARG A 188 -19.54 -6.44 2.93
CA ARG A 188 -19.80 -5.28 3.77
C ARG A 188 -18.78 -4.17 3.53
N LEU A 189 -17.47 -4.50 3.54
CA LEU A 189 -16.42 -3.52 3.25
C LEU A 189 -16.59 -2.86 1.88
N LYS A 190 -16.99 -3.62 0.85
CA LYS A 190 -17.31 -3.07 -0.48
C LYS A 190 -18.54 -2.17 -0.45
N LYS A 191 -19.62 -2.62 0.21
CA LYS A 191 -20.88 -1.87 0.31
C LYS A 191 -20.69 -0.53 1.04
N GLU A 192 -19.86 -0.52 2.06
CA GLU A 192 -19.53 0.68 2.85
C GLU A 192 -18.48 1.58 2.16
N GLY A 193 -17.97 1.20 0.99
CA GLY A 193 -16.94 1.96 0.28
C GLY A 193 -15.55 1.92 0.93
N ILE A 194 -15.39 1.13 2.00
CA ILE A 194 -14.12 0.97 2.72
C ILE A 194 -13.12 0.20 1.84
N LEU A 195 -13.55 -0.89 1.19
CA LEU A 195 -12.72 -1.61 0.22
C LEU A 195 -12.96 -1.02 -1.17
N VAL A 196 -11.97 -0.29 -1.68
CA VAL A 196 -12.04 0.47 -2.95
C VAL A 196 -11.91 -0.46 -4.14
N ASN A 197 -10.81 -1.22 -4.20
CA ASN A 197 -10.55 -2.17 -5.27
C ASN A 197 -9.53 -3.23 -4.84
N PHE A 198 -9.26 -4.15 -5.77
CA PHE A 198 -8.14 -5.06 -5.72
C PHE A 198 -7.29 -4.82 -6.96
N ALA A 199 -5.98 -4.68 -6.82
CA ALA A 199 -5.09 -4.47 -7.95
C ALA A 199 -3.76 -5.22 -7.76
N PRO A 200 -3.13 -5.67 -8.86
CA PRO A 200 -1.78 -6.19 -8.80
C PRO A 200 -0.79 -5.11 -8.35
N VAL A 201 0.14 -5.48 -7.49
CA VAL A 201 1.28 -4.69 -7.04
C VAL A 201 2.53 -5.46 -7.41
N ILE A 202 3.43 -4.80 -8.13
CA ILE A 202 4.72 -5.37 -8.48
C ILE A 202 5.68 -5.10 -7.31
N ASP A 203 6.40 -6.13 -6.88
CA ASP A 203 7.47 -6.01 -5.90
C ASP A 203 8.80 -6.28 -6.62
N MET A 204 9.42 -5.22 -7.16
CA MET A 204 10.77 -5.29 -7.72
C MET A 204 11.79 -5.12 -6.59
N ASN A 205 11.81 -6.14 -5.73
CA ASN A 205 12.69 -6.21 -4.59
C ASN A 205 14.15 -6.11 -5.07
N ILE A 206 14.89 -5.14 -4.50
CA ILE A 206 16.36 -5.02 -4.36
C ILE A 206 17.04 -3.85 -5.12
N HIS A 207 16.48 -3.28 -6.20
CA HIS A 207 17.16 -2.19 -6.94
C HIS A 207 16.34 -0.95 -7.26
N ASP A 208 15.07 -0.90 -6.88
CA ASP A 208 14.25 0.28 -7.15
C ASP A 208 14.69 1.45 -6.25
N ARG A 209 15.29 2.46 -6.86
CA ARG A 209 15.66 3.71 -6.20
C ARG A 209 14.64 4.76 -6.63
N GLY A 210 13.81 5.17 -5.69
CA GLY A 210 12.94 6.34 -5.87
C GLY A 210 13.65 7.63 -5.49
N VAL A 211 13.17 8.73 -6.06
CA VAL A 211 13.46 10.08 -5.55
C VAL A 211 12.18 10.57 -4.90
N ILE A 212 12.29 11.12 -3.69
CA ILE A 212 11.18 11.79 -3.02
C ILE A 212 11.49 13.28 -3.02
N GLY A 213 10.56 14.08 -3.55
CA GLY A 213 10.67 15.53 -3.64
C GLY A 213 9.56 16.25 -2.88
N LEU A 214 9.89 17.40 -2.30
CA LEU A 214 8.92 18.34 -1.75
C LEU A 214 8.96 19.61 -2.59
N THR A 215 7.80 20.09 -3.04
CA THR A 215 7.70 21.36 -3.76
C THR A 215 6.51 22.17 -3.29
N LYS A 216 6.64 23.51 -3.26
CA LYS A 216 5.52 24.40 -2.91
C LYS A 216 4.49 24.52 -4.02
N THR A 217 4.92 24.37 -5.27
CA THR A 217 4.09 24.49 -6.47
C THR A 217 4.28 23.28 -7.36
N LEU A 218 3.19 22.78 -7.93
CA LEU A 218 3.22 21.70 -8.91
C LEU A 218 3.31 22.29 -10.31
N ASN A 219 4.27 21.81 -11.10
CA ASN A 219 4.35 22.13 -12.53
C ASN A 219 3.88 20.92 -13.32
N GLU A 220 2.68 20.99 -13.90
CA GLU A 220 2.08 19.89 -14.66
C GLU A 220 2.89 19.55 -15.92
N ASP A 221 3.63 20.50 -16.50
CA ASP A 221 4.51 20.22 -17.64
C ASP A 221 5.61 19.21 -17.29
N VAL A 222 6.05 19.18 -16.02
CA VAL A 222 7.02 18.20 -15.53
C VAL A 222 6.36 16.81 -15.45
N LEU A 223 5.14 16.74 -14.95
CA LEU A 223 4.40 15.47 -14.87
C LEU A 223 4.16 14.89 -16.27
N GLU A 224 3.76 15.74 -17.22
CA GLU A 224 3.54 15.31 -18.60
C GLU A 224 4.85 14.87 -19.27
N ARG A 225 5.95 15.63 -19.07
CA ARG A 225 7.27 15.29 -19.61
C ARG A 225 7.77 13.93 -19.13
N PHE A 226 7.44 13.56 -17.90
CA PHE A 226 7.88 12.31 -17.28
C PHE A 226 6.73 11.31 -17.09
N ARG A 227 5.64 11.42 -17.88
CA ARG A 227 4.47 10.53 -17.79
C ARG A 227 4.77 9.04 -18.00
N GLU A 228 5.90 8.73 -18.63
CA GLU A 228 6.39 7.37 -18.84
C GLU A 228 7.05 6.77 -17.58
N TYR A 229 7.39 7.61 -16.61
CA TYR A 229 7.85 7.21 -15.29
C TYR A 229 6.68 7.22 -14.30
N GLU A 230 6.73 6.32 -13.33
CA GLU A 230 5.77 6.30 -12.24
C GLU A 230 6.06 7.45 -11.27
N ILE A 231 5.37 8.57 -11.43
CA ILE A 231 5.40 9.71 -10.51
C ILE A 231 4.10 9.72 -9.70
N THR A 232 4.20 9.65 -8.38
CA THR A 232 3.05 9.75 -7.47
C THR A 232 3.00 11.13 -6.84
N VAL A 233 1.91 11.85 -7.05
CA VAL A 233 1.73 13.18 -6.46
C VAL A 233 0.87 13.09 -5.20
N GLY A 234 1.35 13.66 -4.11
CA GLY A 234 0.57 13.90 -2.89
C GLY A 234 0.43 15.39 -2.63
N VAL A 235 -0.68 15.80 -2.02
CA VAL A 235 -0.87 17.19 -1.57
C VAL A 235 -0.52 17.29 -0.09
N LEU A 236 0.40 18.20 0.24
CA LEU A 236 0.86 18.49 1.59
C LEU A 236 0.16 19.75 2.09
N LEU A 237 -0.84 19.60 2.97
CA LEU A 237 -1.74 20.70 3.35
C LEU A 237 -1.01 21.93 3.92
N SER A 238 0.13 21.72 4.59
CA SER A 238 0.94 22.79 5.20
C SER A 238 2.11 23.28 4.34
N TYR A 239 2.36 22.68 3.16
CA TYR A 239 3.58 22.94 2.39
C TYR A 239 3.37 23.12 0.88
N GLY A 240 2.61 22.23 0.24
CA GLY A 240 2.50 22.15 -1.21
C GLY A 240 2.27 20.72 -1.67
N TYR A 241 3.30 20.08 -2.22
CA TYR A 241 3.22 18.78 -2.88
C TYR A 241 4.40 17.86 -2.53
N LEU A 242 4.09 16.57 -2.46
CA LEU A 242 5.02 15.44 -2.43
C LEU A 242 5.08 14.85 -3.83
N LEU A 243 6.28 14.55 -4.30
CA LEU A 243 6.58 13.89 -5.58
C LEU A 243 7.44 12.65 -5.37
#